data_AF-A0A933YXX8-F1
#
_entry.id   AF-A0A933YXX8-F1
#
_cell.length_a   1.000
_cell.length_b   1.000
_cell.length_c   1.000
_cell.angle_alpha   90.00
_cell.angle_beta   90.00
_cell.angle_gamma   90.00
#
_symmetry.space_group_name_H-M   'P 1'
#
loop_
_entity.id
_entity.type
_entity.pdbx_description
1 polymer ?
#
loop_
_entity_poly.entity_id
_entity_poly.type
_entity_poly.pdbx_seq_one_letter_code
_entity_poly.pdbx_strand_id
1 'polypeptide(L)'
;MPNFADRLNATILALKVRKGDFAEAGGVNGATLGGYLNDGRLPNQRTLANWVKKYNLNAHWLLTGEGEMFLADHQVPLTHPLAQRVNQVALVMAESGVDDLELLRTVRAMVEGEMDKLIRARGGYGAAEPAARLPRAAEDAAAYPARKKAAGDD
;
A
#
# COMPACT_ATOMS: atom_id res chain seq x y z
N MET A 1 5.29 -12.95 -37.51
CA MET A 1 5.11 -12.48 -36.11
C MET A 1 6.44 -11.89 -35.67
N PRO A 2 6.49 -10.66 -35.12
CA PRO A 2 7.74 -10.07 -34.62
C PRO A 2 8.34 -10.97 -33.54
N ASN A 3 9.66 -11.16 -33.56
CA ASN A 3 10.36 -11.97 -32.59
C ASN A 3 10.52 -11.22 -31.23
N PHE A 4 11.09 -11.87 -30.21
CA PHE A 4 11.27 -11.25 -28.89
C PHE A 4 12.12 -9.97 -28.95
N ALA A 5 13.19 -9.96 -29.73
CA ALA A 5 14.07 -8.81 -29.88
C ALA A 5 13.35 -7.64 -30.59
N ASP A 6 12.52 -7.92 -31.59
CA ASP A 6 11.69 -6.91 -32.26
C ASP A 6 10.73 -6.25 -31.26
N ARG A 7 10.09 -7.05 -30.40
CA ARG A 7 9.17 -6.53 -29.36
C ARG A 7 9.90 -5.73 -28.29
N LEU A 8 11.12 -6.14 -27.92
CA LEU A 8 11.95 -5.40 -26.98
C LEU A 8 12.39 -4.05 -27.58
N ASN A 9 12.75 -4.01 -28.86
CA ASN A 9 13.03 -2.77 -29.58
C ASN A 9 11.79 -1.86 -29.67
N ALA A 10 10.63 -2.43 -30.02
CA ALA A 10 9.36 -1.70 -30.08
C ALA A 10 9.01 -1.07 -28.72
N THR A 11 9.25 -1.80 -27.63
CA THR A 11 9.07 -1.31 -26.26
C THR A 11 9.94 -0.08 -25.97
N ILE A 12 11.24 -0.15 -26.27
CA ILE A 12 12.17 0.96 -26.04
C ILE A 12 11.75 2.20 -26.84
N LEU A 13 11.31 2.01 -28.08
CA LEU A 13 10.83 3.09 -28.94
C LEU A 13 9.53 3.72 -28.41
N ALA A 14 8.55 2.91 -28.00
CA ALA A 14 7.28 3.38 -27.46
C ALA A 14 7.46 4.17 -26.16
N LEU A 15 8.36 3.70 -25.30
CA LEU A 15 8.71 4.37 -24.03
C LEU A 15 9.53 5.65 -24.22
N LYS A 16 10.14 5.86 -25.40
CA LYS A 16 11.03 7.00 -25.69
C LYS A 16 12.18 7.13 -24.69
N VAL A 17 12.69 6.01 -24.18
CA VAL A 17 13.81 5.96 -23.23
C VAL A 17 15.12 5.65 -23.95
N ARG A 18 16.24 6.08 -23.37
CA ARG A 18 17.56 5.70 -23.90
C ARG A 18 17.81 4.21 -23.60
N LYS A 19 18.51 3.52 -24.51
CA LYS A 19 18.89 2.10 -24.31
C LYS A 19 19.66 1.88 -23.00
N GLY A 20 20.50 2.83 -22.58
CA GLY A 20 21.21 2.77 -21.31
C GLY A 20 20.26 2.75 -20.10
N ASP A 21 19.29 3.67 -20.06
CA ASP A 21 18.32 3.76 -18.97
C ASP A 21 17.42 2.51 -18.92
N PHE A 22 17.11 1.95 -20.08
CA PHE A 22 16.36 0.69 -20.20
C PHE A 22 17.18 -0.53 -19.75
N ALA A 23 18.49 -0.57 -20.04
CA ALA A 23 19.38 -1.62 -19.54
C ALA A 23 19.45 -1.57 -18.00
N GLU A 24 19.66 -0.38 -17.44
CA GLU A 24 19.70 -0.15 -16.00
C GLU A 24 18.38 -0.54 -15.33
N ALA A 25 17.25 -0.18 -15.94
CA ALA A 25 15.92 -0.62 -15.51
C ALA A 25 15.80 -2.15 -15.39
N GLY A 26 16.47 -2.89 -16.28
CA GLY A 26 16.49 -4.34 -16.27
C GLY A 26 17.53 -4.96 -15.32
N GLY A 27 18.35 -4.14 -14.66
CA GLY A 27 19.47 -4.59 -13.84
C GLY A 27 20.62 -5.18 -14.66
N VAL A 28 20.80 -4.73 -15.91
CA VAL A 28 21.86 -5.20 -16.81
C VAL A 28 22.66 -4.03 -17.38
N ASN A 29 23.85 -4.31 -17.91
CA ASN A 29 24.63 -3.30 -18.62
C ASN A 29 24.22 -3.21 -20.11
N GLY A 30 24.72 -2.19 -20.80
CA GLY A 30 24.40 -1.95 -22.21
C GLY A 30 24.87 -3.05 -23.17
N ALA A 31 25.98 -3.74 -22.88
CA ALA A 31 26.47 -4.85 -23.70
C ALA A 31 25.53 -6.06 -23.61
N THR A 32 25.07 -6.38 -22.40
CA THR A 32 24.08 -7.44 -22.16
C THR A 32 22.76 -7.11 -22.86
N LEU A 33 22.28 -5.87 -22.77
CA LEU A 33 21.09 -5.43 -23.53
C LEU A 33 21.31 -5.55 -25.04
N GLY A 34 22.49 -5.19 -25.55
CA GLY A 34 22.86 -5.35 -26.96
C GLY A 34 22.74 -6.82 -27.41
N GLY A 35 23.18 -7.76 -26.58
CA GLY A 35 23.01 -9.19 -26.85
C GLY A 35 21.55 -9.65 -26.92
N TYR A 36 20.66 -9.03 -26.15
CA TYR A 36 19.22 -9.31 -26.24
C TYR A 36 18.57 -8.75 -27.51
N LEU A 37 19.05 -7.60 -27.98
CA LEU A 37 18.48 -6.92 -29.15
C LEU A 37 19.01 -7.47 -30.48
N ASN A 38 20.23 -8.02 -30.50
CA ASN A 38 20.91 -8.36 -31.75
C ASN A 38 21.33 -9.84 -31.84
N ASP A 39 21.69 -10.49 -30.74
CA ASP A 39 22.37 -11.81 -30.76
C ASP A 39 21.42 -12.98 -30.41
N GLY A 40 20.13 -12.70 -30.24
CA GLY A 40 19.13 -13.71 -29.86
C GLY A 40 19.23 -14.21 -28.41
N ARG A 41 20.07 -13.60 -27.56
CA ARG A 41 20.10 -13.92 -26.13
C ARG A 41 18.79 -13.51 -25.47
N LEU A 42 18.35 -14.30 -24.49
CA LEU A 42 17.14 -13.99 -23.74
C LEU A 42 17.47 -13.46 -22.35
N PRO A 43 16.74 -12.44 -21.87
CA PRO A 43 16.84 -11.98 -20.50
C PRO A 43 16.34 -13.05 -19.53
N ASN A 44 16.94 -13.07 -18.33
CA ASN A 44 16.44 -13.93 -17.25
C ASN A 44 15.14 -13.37 -16.64
N GLN A 45 14.49 -14.18 -15.82
CA GLN A 45 13.23 -13.84 -15.17
C GLN A 45 13.31 -12.54 -14.34
N ARG A 46 14.45 -12.26 -13.69
CA ARG A 46 14.62 -11.06 -12.87
C ARG A 46 14.63 -9.80 -13.73
N THR A 47 15.39 -9.79 -14.83
CA THR A 47 15.44 -8.68 -15.78
C THR A 47 14.06 -8.41 -16.39
N LEU A 48 13.36 -9.46 -16.80
CA LEU A 48 11.98 -9.36 -17.30
C LEU A 48 11.04 -8.73 -16.25
N ALA A 49 11.06 -9.24 -15.03
CA ALA A 49 10.20 -8.75 -13.94
C ALA A 49 10.48 -7.27 -13.62
N ASN A 50 11.74 -6.84 -13.70
CA ASN A 50 12.09 -5.43 -13.46
C ASN A 50 11.49 -4.52 -14.52
N TRP A 51 11.56 -4.87 -15.81
CA TRP A 51 10.94 -4.09 -16.88
C TRP A 51 9.42 -4.07 -16.78
N VAL A 52 8.79 -5.22 -16.54
CA VAL A 52 7.34 -5.33 -16.32
C VAL A 52 6.87 -4.36 -15.25
N LYS A 53 7.55 -4.34 -14.09
CA LYS A 53 7.19 -3.45 -12.98
C LYS A 53 7.50 -1.98 -13.26
N LYS A 54 8.67 -1.68 -13.83
CA LYS A 54 9.12 -0.29 -14.02
C LYS A 54 8.35 0.46 -15.10
N TYR A 55 7.90 -0.25 -16.14
CA TYR A 55 7.29 0.37 -17.32
C TYR A 55 5.82 -0.04 -17.53
N ASN A 56 5.22 -0.72 -16.54
CA ASN A 56 3.87 -1.27 -16.65
C ASN A 56 3.67 -2.11 -17.93
N LEU A 57 4.69 -2.89 -18.29
CA LEU A 57 4.69 -3.68 -19.53
C LEU A 57 3.86 -4.94 -19.36
N ASN A 58 3.10 -5.26 -20.39
CA ASN A 58 2.38 -6.51 -20.45
C ASN A 58 3.33 -7.67 -20.77
N ALA A 59 3.58 -8.52 -19.76
CA ALA A 59 4.45 -9.68 -19.90
C ALA A 59 3.95 -10.68 -20.96
N HIS A 60 2.63 -10.82 -21.12
CA HIS A 60 2.05 -11.69 -22.14
C HIS A 60 2.42 -11.19 -23.54
N TRP A 61 2.14 -9.92 -23.82
CA TRP A 61 2.53 -9.28 -25.09
C TRP A 61 4.03 -9.37 -25.35
N LEU A 62 4.87 -9.14 -24.34
CA LEU A 62 6.32 -9.19 -24.51
C LEU A 62 6.81 -10.60 -24.91
N LEU A 63 6.17 -11.66 -24.42
CA LEU A 63 6.54 -13.05 -24.66
C LEU A 63 5.90 -13.65 -25.91
N THR A 64 4.63 -13.32 -26.20
CA THR A 64 3.86 -13.92 -27.30
C THR A 64 3.66 -12.97 -28.49
N GLY A 65 3.66 -11.67 -28.25
CA GLY A 65 3.27 -10.64 -29.23
C GLY A 65 1.76 -10.39 -29.29
N GLU A 66 0.98 -10.99 -28.39
CA GLU A 66 -0.48 -10.91 -28.38
C GLU A 66 -0.99 -9.92 -27.32
N GLY A 67 -2.04 -9.16 -27.66
CA GLY A 67 -2.64 -8.14 -26.79
C GLY A 67 -1.94 -6.79 -26.86
N GLU A 68 -2.17 -5.96 -25.84
CA GLU A 68 -1.59 -4.62 -25.74
C GLU A 68 -0.19 -4.63 -25.12
N MET A 69 0.69 -3.73 -25.58
CA MET A 69 2.08 -3.61 -25.11
C MET A 69 2.17 -3.22 -23.63
N PHE A 70 1.34 -2.29 -23.21
CA PHE A 70 1.28 -1.79 -21.83
C PHE A 70 0.01 -2.28 -21.18
N LEU A 71 0.09 -2.55 -19.88
CA LEU A 71 -1.10 -2.74 -19.07
C LEU A 71 -1.77 -1.37 -18.91
N ALA A 72 -3.10 -1.33 -18.90
CA ALA A 72 -3.80 -0.11 -18.49
C ALA A 72 -3.36 0.26 -17.06
N ASP A 73 -3.33 1.56 -16.72
CA ASP A 73 -2.83 2.13 -15.44
C ASP A 73 -3.46 1.56 -14.15
N HIS A 74 -4.36 0.58 -14.24
CA HIS A 74 -5.12 0.00 -13.13
C HIS A 74 -4.82 -1.49 -12.85
N GLN A 75 -3.76 -2.08 -13.41
CA GLN A 75 -3.44 -3.50 -13.20
C GLN A 75 -2.32 -3.75 -12.18
N VAL A 76 -2.21 -2.93 -11.14
CA VAL A 76 -1.58 -3.42 -9.91
C VAL A 76 -2.54 -4.45 -9.32
N PRO A 77 -2.14 -5.74 -9.18
CA PRO A 77 -3.00 -6.72 -8.56
C PRO A 77 -3.34 -6.23 -7.15
N LEU A 78 -4.63 -6.08 -6.85
CA LEU A 78 -5.08 -5.77 -5.49
C LEU A 78 -4.78 -7.01 -4.65
N THR A 79 -3.61 -7.06 -4.02
CA THR A 79 -3.17 -8.20 -3.21
C THR A 79 -3.71 -8.13 -1.79
N HIS A 80 -4.01 -6.92 -1.30
CA HIS A 80 -4.51 -6.72 0.05
C HIS A 80 -6.02 -7.06 0.12
N PRO A 81 -6.48 -7.88 1.09
CA PRO A 81 -7.88 -8.29 1.19
C PRO A 81 -8.87 -7.11 1.28
N LEU A 82 -8.52 -6.04 2.02
CA LEU A 82 -9.36 -4.84 2.07
C LEU A 82 -9.50 -4.18 0.70
N ALA A 83 -8.40 -4.07 -0.06
CA ALA A 83 -8.41 -3.41 -1.35
C ALA A 83 -9.27 -4.19 -2.37
N GLN A 84 -9.19 -5.52 -2.35
CA GLN A 84 -10.07 -6.38 -3.15
C GLN A 84 -11.54 -6.17 -2.82
N ARG A 85 -11.89 -6.13 -1.52
CA ARG A 85 -13.27 -5.89 -1.09
C ARG A 85 -13.76 -4.50 -1.49
N VAL A 86 -12.94 -3.47 -1.31
CA VAL A 86 -13.29 -2.09 -1.71
C VAL A 86 -13.57 -2.03 -3.21
N ASN A 87 -12.72 -2.65 -4.03
CA ASN A 87 -12.93 -2.71 -5.48
C ASN A 87 -14.22 -3.46 -5.84
N GLN A 88 -14.51 -4.60 -5.20
CA GLN A 88 -15.74 -5.35 -5.44
C GLN A 88 -16.99 -4.52 -5.11
N VAL A 89 -16.98 -3.81 -3.99
CA VAL A 89 -18.09 -2.94 -3.58
C VAL A 89 -18.26 -1.79 -4.56
N ALA A 90 -17.16 -1.13 -4.97
CA ALA A 90 -17.21 -0.06 -5.95
C ALA A 90 -17.81 -0.50 -7.29
N LEU A 91 -17.43 -1.69 -7.78
CA LEU A 91 -17.98 -2.24 -9.02
C LEU A 91 -19.49 -2.50 -8.90
N VAL A 92 -19.94 -3.20 -7.86
CA VAL A 92 -21.36 -3.53 -7.66
C VAL A 92 -22.22 -2.29 -7.48
N MET A 93 -21.73 -1.30 -6.73
CA MET A 93 -22.45 -0.04 -6.50
C MET A 93 -22.56 0.81 -7.76
N ALA A 94 -21.51 0.85 -8.59
CA ALA A 94 -21.53 1.52 -9.88
C ALA A 94 -22.55 0.87 -10.85
N GLU A 95 -22.59 -0.46 -10.92
CA GLU A 95 -23.59 -1.20 -11.70
C GLU A 95 -25.03 -0.92 -11.23
N SER A 96 -25.20 -0.68 -9.94
CA SER A 96 -26.48 -0.38 -9.32
C SER A 96 -26.89 1.10 -9.43
N GLY A 97 -26.05 1.95 -10.03
CA GLY A 97 -26.30 3.39 -10.17
C GLY A 97 -26.29 4.16 -8.85
N VAL A 98 -25.61 3.63 -7.83
CA VAL A 98 -25.49 4.30 -6.53
C VAL A 98 -24.54 5.50 -6.66
N ASP A 99 -24.88 6.60 -5.98
CA ASP A 99 -24.06 7.81 -6.01
C ASP A 99 -22.73 7.68 -5.25
N ASP A 100 -21.78 8.53 -5.61
CA ASP A 100 -20.42 8.51 -5.07
C ASP A 100 -20.38 8.72 -3.55
N LEU A 101 -21.30 9.50 -2.96
CA LEU A 101 -21.29 9.75 -1.52
C LEU A 101 -21.62 8.47 -0.75
N GLU A 102 -22.58 7.69 -1.25
CA GLU A 102 -22.95 6.43 -0.62
C GLU A 102 -21.87 5.35 -0.79
N LEU A 103 -21.19 5.33 -1.95
CA LEU A 103 -19.97 4.54 -2.12
C LEU A 103 -18.91 4.92 -1.07
N LEU A 104 -18.63 6.22 -0.91
CA LEU A 104 -17.63 6.70 0.05
C LEU A 104 -17.99 6.35 1.50
N ARG A 105 -19.27 6.43 1.88
CA ARG A 105 -19.74 6.00 3.20
C ARG A 105 -19.52 4.52 3.44
N THR A 106 -19.80 3.70 2.42
CA THR A 106 -19.60 2.25 2.49
C THR A 106 -18.12 1.90 2.64
N VAL A 107 -17.26 2.51 1.83
CA VAL A 107 -15.81 2.33 1.91
C VAL A 107 -15.27 2.77 3.27
N ARG A 108 -15.75 3.91 3.80
CA ARG A 108 -15.38 4.37 5.15
C ARG A 108 -15.69 3.32 6.22
N ALA A 109 -16.91 2.79 6.24
CA ALA A 109 -17.32 1.78 7.22
C ALA A 109 -16.45 0.51 7.13
N MET A 110 -16.06 0.11 5.91
CA MET A 110 -15.16 -1.03 5.70
C MET A 110 -13.76 -0.80 6.27
N VAL A 111 -13.21 0.40 6.10
CA VAL A 111 -11.90 0.78 6.63
C VAL A 111 -11.93 0.85 8.16
N GLU A 112 -12.95 1.49 8.73
CA GLU A 112 -13.15 1.60 10.19
C GLU A 112 -13.24 0.20 10.83
N GLY A 113 -14.06 -0.70 10.27
CA GLY A 113 -14.18 -2.06 10.78
C GLY A 113 -12.88 -2.88 10.68
N GLU A 114 -12.05 -2.65 9.66
CA GLU A 114 -10.75 -3.31 9.55
C GLU A 114 -9.75 -2.75 10.57
N MET A 115 -9.74 -1.43 10.78
CA MET A 115 -8.94 -0.78 11.83
C MET A 115 -9.29 -1.32 13.21
N ASP A 116 -10.58 -1.46 13.53
CA ASP A 116 -11.04 -2.00 14.81
C ASP A 116 -10.60 -3.44 15.04
N LYS A 117 -10.59 -4.27 13.98
CA LYS A 117 -10.06 -5.64 14.07
C LYS A 117 -8.57 -5.64 14.37
N LEU A 118 -7.80 -4.81 13.67
CA LEU A 118 -6.35 -4.73 13.84
C LEU A 118 -5.95 -4.13 15.20
N ILE A 119 -6.66 -3.11 15.67
CA ILE A 119 -6.48 -2.53 17.01
C ILE A 119 -6.75 -3.60 18.07
N ARG A 120 -7.85 -4.36 17.96
CA ARG A 120 -8.14 -5.49 18.87
C ARG A 120 -7.08 -6.58 18.81
N ALA A 121 -6.63 -6.97 17.61
CA ALA A 121 -5.59 -7.97 17.44
C ALA A 121 -4.23 -7.53 18.01
N ARG A 122 -3.94 -6.22 17.98
CA ARG A 122 -2.73 -5.61 18.58
C ARG A 122 -2.87 -5.39 20.09
N GLY A 123 -4.10 -5.35 20.62
CA GLY A 123 -4.45 -4.82 21.93
C GLY A 123 -5.16 -5.82 22.86
N GLY A 124 -4.66 -7.05 22.96
CA GLY A 124 -4.97 -7.95 24.08
C GLY A 124 -4.56 -7.44 25.49
N TYR A 125 -4.21 -6.16 25.65
CA TYR A 125 -4.09 -5.46 26.93
C TYR A 125 -5.00 -4.23 26.91
N GLY A 126 -6.21 -4.45 27.37
CA GLY A 126 -7.24 -3.43 27.58
C GLY A 126 -8.43 -3.98 28.36
N ALA A 127 -8.21 -5.03 29.17
CA ALA A 127 -9.06 -5.22 30.33
C ALA A 127 -8.82 -3.97 31.18
N ALA A 128 -9.86 -3.16 31.37
CA ALA A 128 -9.82 -2.04 32.28
C ALA A 128 -9.14 -2.49 33.59
N GLU A 129 -7.99 -1.91 33.90
CA GLU A 129 -7.37 -2.06 35.20
C GLU A 129 -8.43 -1.59 36.21
N PRO A 130 -8.87 -2.43 37.17
CA PRO A 130 -9.84 -1.98 38.15
C PRO A 130 -9.18 -0.83 38.89
N ALA A 131 -9.78 0.36 38.79
CA ALA A 131 -9.26 1.59 39.38
C ALA A 131 -8.70 1.29 40.77
N ALA A 132 -7.38 1.37 40.90
CA ALA A 132 -6.71 1.08 42.16
C ALA A 132 -7.36 1.94 43.24
N ARG A 133 -8.02 1.28 44.20
CA ARG A 133 -8.63 1.95 45.34
C ARG A 133 -7.51 2.70 46.06
N LEU A 134 -7.52 4.03 45.99
CA LEU A 134 -6.56 4.85 46.72
C LEU A 134 -6.54 4.41 48.19
N PRO A 135 -5.36 4.21 48.81
CA PRO A 135 -5.29 3.86 50.22
C PRO A 135 -5.90 4.99 51.06
N ARG A 136 -6.74 4.63 52.03
CA ARG A 136 -7.48 5.53 52.96
C ARG A 136 -6.62 6.52 53.78
N ALA A 137 -5.31 6.58 53.57
CA ALA A 137 -4.42 7.48 54.30
C ALA A 137 -4.41 8.93 53.76
N ALA A 138 -5.07 9.21 52.63
CA ALA A 138 -5.11 10.55 52.03
C ALA A 138 -6.39 11.35 52.35
N GLU A 139 -7.41 10.75 52.98
CA GLU A 139 -8.66 11.45 53.32
C GLU A 139 -8.60 12.20 54.67
N ASP A 140 -7.70 11.82 55.58
CA ASP A 140 -7.63 12.43 56.92
C ASP A 140 -6.70 13.66 57.02
N ALA A 141 -5.89 13.95 55.99
CA ALA A 141 -4.94 15.07 56.00
C ALA A 141 -5.55 16.44 55.58
N ALA A 142 -6.79 16.45 55.08
CA ALA A 142 -7.45 17.67 54.59
C ALA A 142 -8.43 18.31 55.59
N ALA A 143 -8.55 17.78 56.81
CA ALA A 143 -9.58 18.19 57.77
C ALA A 143 -9.00 18.71 59.10
N TYR A 144 -8.11 19.71 59.08
CA TYR A 144 -8.03 20.63 60.23
C TYR A 144 -7.42 22.00 59.89
N PRO A 145 -8.16 23.12 60.04
CA PRO A 145 -7.61 24.46 59.83
C PRO A 145 -6.83 24.96 61.05
N ALA A 146 -5.64 25.52 60.81
CA ALA A 146 -4.83 26.19 61.82
C ALA A 146 -5.57 27.43 62.37
N ARG A 147 -5.95 27.41 63.66
CA ARG A 147 -6.40 28.61 64.39
C ARG A 147 -5.19 29.51 64.68
N LYS A 148 -5.22 30.74 64.15
CA LYS A 148 -4.41 31.88 64.61
C LYS A 148 -4.58 32.05 66.13
N LYS A 149 -3.48 32.00 66.90
CA LYS A 149 -3.45 32.55 68.26
C LYS A 149 -3.36 34.07 68.14
N ALA A 150 -4.34 34.76 68.71
CA ALA A 150 -4.23 36.16 69.09
C ALA A 150 -3.22 36.25 70.24
N ALA A 151 -2.24 37.14 70.10
CA ALA A 151 -1.45 37.66 71.20
C ALA A 151 -2.20 38.86 71.80
N GLY A 152 -2.37 38.86 73.12
CA GLY A 152 -2.88 39.97 73.91
C GLY A 152 -2.36 39.81 75.34
N ASP A 153 -1.60 40.83 75.74
CA ASP A 153 -1.07 41.24 77.05
C ASP A 153 -1.53 40.52 78.33
N ASP A 154 -0.56 40.19 79.18
CA ASP A 154 -0.40 40.76 80.54
C ASP A 154 1.09 40.74 80.95
#